data_AF-A0A1G9ZDF7-F1
#
_entry.id   AF-A0A1G9ZDF7-F1
#
_cell.length_a   1.000
_cell.length_b   1.000
_cell.length_c   1.000
_cell.angle_alpha   90.00
_cell.angle_beta   90.00
_cell.angle_gamma   90.00
#
_symmetry.space_group_name_H-M   'P 1'
#
loop_
_entity.id
_entity.type
_entity.pdbx_description
1 polymer ?
#
loop_
_entity_poly.entity_id
_entity_poly.type
_entity_poly.pdbx_seq_one_letter_code
_entity_poly.pdbx_strand_id
1 'polypeptide(L)' 'MTDVDAALSGLSPGEIVSLIVKPLGRPDDRDDHDVAAVKIDPPYLFDDGESLYTITRREGVFRVTVDGLDCGELRSIVR' A
#
# COMPACT_ATOMS: atom_id res chain seq x y z
N MET A 1 -3.10 0.09 17.00
CA MET A 1 -3.24 0.54 15.61
C MET A 1 -1.86 0.43 15.00
N THR A 2 -1.67 -0.45 14.02
CA THR A 2 -0.36 -0.66 13.40
C THR A 2 0.12 0.65 12.78
N ASP A 3 1.33 1.07 13.13
CA ASP A 3 1.93 2.26 12.56
C ASP A 3 2.33 1.93 11.11
N VAL A 4 1.57 2.42 10.14
CA VAL A 4 1.76 2.13 8.71
C VAL A 4 3.14 2.59 8.23
N ASP A 5 3.63 3.70 8.78
CA ASP A 5 4.94 4.27 8.47
C ASP A 5 6.08 3.35 8.91
N ALA A 6 6.01 2.85 10.16
CA ALA A 6 6.95 1.84 10.67
C ALA A 6 6.83 0.51 9.91
N ALA A 7 5.61 0.10 9.55
CA ALA A 7 5.39 -1.12 8.79
C ALA A 7 6.06 -1.04 7.41
N LEU A 8 5.86 0.06 6.66
CA LEU A 8 6.48 0.32 5.36
C LEU A 8 8.01 0.42 5.45
N SER A 9 8.52 1.17 6.42
CA SER A 9 9.96 1.42 6.59
C SER A 9 10.73 0.17 7.03
N GLY A 10 10.04 -0.83 7.57
CA GLY A 10 10.64 -2.09 7.99
C GLY A 10 10.49 -3.25 7.00
N LEU A 11 10.11 -2.99 5.74
CA LEU A 11 10.03 -4.02 4.69
C LEU A 11 11.36 -4.18 3.96
N SER A 12 11.52 -5.32 3.28
CA SER A 12 12.63 -5.56 2.36
C SER A 12 12.13 -5.78 0.93
N PRO A 13 12.93 -5.45 -0.11
CA PRO A 13 12.57 -5.81 -1.49
C PRO A 13 12.39 -7.32 -1.62
N GLY A 14 11.33 -7.73 -2.32
CA GLY A 14 10.89 -9.11 -2.48
C GLY A 14 10.00 -9.64 -1.35
N GLU A 15 9.79 -8.88 -0.27
CA GLU A 15 8.89 -9.29 0.82
C GLU A 15 7.43 -9.25 0.33
N ILE A 16 6.71 -10.37 0.51
CA ILE A 16 5.29 -10.47 0.18
C ILE A 16 4.49 -9.97 1.36
N VAL A 17 3.59 -9.04 1.11
CA VAL A 17 2.71 -8.44 2.10
C VAL A 17 1.30 -8.27 1.55
N SER A 18 0.32 -8.19 2.45
CA SER A 18 -1.05 -7.85 2.09
C SER A 18 -1.32 -6.37 2.41
N LEU A 19 -1.64 -5.58 1.39
CA LEU A 19 -2.02 -4.17 1.51
C LEU A 19 -3.51 -4.08 1.80
N ILE A 20 -3.89 -3.45 2.91
CA ILE A 20 -5.29 -3.19 3.24
C ILE A 20 -5.62 -1.75 2.85
N VAL A 21 -6.39 -1.58 1.79
CA VAL A 21 -6.75 -0.27 1.22
C VAL A 21 -8.19 0.06 1.55
N LYS A 22 -8.45 1.31 1.95
CA LYS A 22 -9.81 1.86 2.05
C LYS A 22 -10.14 2.61 0.75
N PRO A 23 -11.09 2.12 -0.06
CA PRO A 23 -11.44 2.70 -1.34
C PRO A 23 -12.16 4.04 -1.22
N LEU A 24 -11.99 4.85 -2.26
CA LEU A 24 -12.70 6.12 -2.40
C LEU A 24 -14.20 5.87 -2.53
N GLY A 25 -15.00 6.59 -1.74
CA GLY A 25 -16.46 6.53 -1.83
C GLY A 25 -17.11 5.30 -1.19
N ARG A 26 -16.34 4.37 -0.61
CA ARG A 26 -16.87 3.27 0.19
C ARG A 26 -16.18 3.21 1.56
N PRO A 27 -16.78 3.81 2.59
CA PRO A 27 -16.11 3.95 3.88
C PRO A 27 -15.88 2.62 4.61
N ASP A 28 -16.61 1.56 4.25
CA ASP A 28 -16.62 0.25 4.91
C ASP A 28 -16.12 -0.92 4.04
N ASP A 29 -15.89 -0.73 2.73
CA ASP A 29 -15.17 -1.73 1.92
C ASP A 29 -13.67 -1.58 2.22
N ARG A 30 -12.95 -2.68 2.40
CA ARG A 30 -11.49 -2.68 2.40
C ARG A 30 -11.06 -3.73 1.41
N ASP A 31 -10.18 -3.35 0.50
CA ASP A 31 -9.60 -4.28 -0.46
C ASP A 31 -8.23 -4.71 0.06
N ASP A 32 -8.05 -6.03 0.19
CA ASP A 32 -6.77 -6.67 0.45
C ASP A 32 -6.09 -7.08 -0.85
N HIS A 33 -4.81 -6.72 -0.98
CA HIS A 33 -3.99 -7.04 -2.15
C HIS A 33 -2.68 -7.66 -1.70
N ASP A 34 -2.44 -8.91 -2.09
CA ASP A 34 -1.17 -9.59 -1.86
C ASP A 34 -0.15 -9.17 -2.93
N VAL A 35 0.93 -8.53 -2.49
CA VAL A 35 1.90 -7.88 -3.36
C VAL A 35 3.32 -8.14 -2.85
N ALA A 36 4.30 -8.14 -3.75
CA ALA A 36 5.71 -8.15 -3.42
C ALA A 36 6.27 -6.73 -3.40
N ALA A 37 7.04 -6.37 -2.37
CA ALA A 37 7.71 -5.08 -2.29
C ALA A 37 8.81 -4.97 -3.35
N VAL A 38 8.73 -4.00 -4.25
CA VAL A 38 9.73 -3.74 -5.30
C VAL A 38 10.75 -2.70 -4.84
N LYS A 39 10.29 -1.68 -4.09
CA LYS A 39 11.11 -0.56 -3.62
C LYS A 39 10.61 -0.05 -2.28
N ILE A 40 11.53 0.18 -1.32
CA ILE A 40 11.18 0.44 0.09
C ILE A 40 11.48 1.86 0.57
N ASP A 41 11.83 2.76 -0.34
CA ASP A 41 11.93 4.19 -0.07
C ASP A 41 10.81 4.94 -0.82
N PRO A 42 10.15 5.94 -0.20
CA PRO A 42 9.07 6.69 -0.82
C PRO A 42 9.45 7.23 -2.22
N PRO A 43 8.59 7.07 -3.24
CA PRO A 43 7.36 6.29 -3.22
C PRO A 43 7.65 4.79 -3.09
N TYR A 44 6.93 4.12 -2.18
CA TYR A 44 7.03 2.67 -2.01
C TYR A 44 6.31 1.99 -3.17
N LEU A 45 6.95 0.96 -3.74
CA LEU A 45 6.42 0.26 -4.91
C LEU A 45 6.18 -1.20 -4.55
N PHE A 46 5.04 -1.73 -4.99
CA PHE A 46 4.67 -3.12 -4.84
C PHE A 46 4.04 -3.67 -6.10
N ASP A 47 4.20 -4.96 -6.34
CA ASP A 47 3.80 -5.63 -7.59
C ASP A 47 3.14 -6.98 -7.24
N ASP A 48 1.91 -7.22 -7.72
CA ASP A 48 1.19 -8.50 -7.57
C ASP A 48 1.38 -9.45 -8.77
N GLY A 49 2.18 -9.05 -9.76
CA GLY A 49 2.38 -9.74 -11.03
C GLY A 49 1.46 -9.24 -12.16
N GLU A 50 0.42 -8.47 -11.85
CA GLU A 50 -0.51 -7.90 -12.83
C GLU A 50 -0.49 -6.37 -12.84
N SER A 51 -0.39 -5.74 -11.67
CA SER A 51 -0.50 -4.29 -11.48
C SER A 51 0.60 -3.75 -10.56
N LEU A 52 1.00 -2.49 -10.79
CA LEU A 52 1.97 -1.81 -9.94
C LEU A 52 1.26 -0.88 -8.94
N TYR A 53 1.40 -1.21 -7.65
CA TYR A 53 0.90 -0.43 -6.53
C TYR A 53 1.97 0.58 -6.11
N THR A 54 1.61 1.85 -6.09
CA THR A 54 2.47 2.94 -5.63
C THR A 54 1.86 3.56 -4.38
N ILE A 55 2.64 3.59 -3.30
CA ILE A 55 2.22 4.16 -2.02
C ILE A 55 2.98 5.45 -1.76
N THR A 56 2.24 6.55 -1.62
CA THR A 56 2.79 7.88 -1.35
C THR A 56 2.20 8.47 -0.08
N ARG A 57 3.00 9.19 0.69
CA ARG A 57 2.51 9.95 1.84
C ARG A 57 2.07 11.34 1.38
N ARG A 58 0.80 11.69 1.61
CA ARG A 58 0.23 13.02 1.34
C ARG A 58 -0.53 13.50 2.57
N GLU A 59 -0.18 14.68 3.08
CA GLU A 59 -0.87 15.31 4.22
C GLU A 59 -1.00 14.40 5.46
N GLY A 60 0.01 13.56 5.71
CA GLY A 60 0.03 12.63 6.85
C GLY A 60 -0.69 11.31 6.60
N VAL A 61 -1.31 11.13 5.43
CA VAL A 61 -2.04 9.92 5.03
C VAL A 61 -1.27 9.17 3.94
N PHE A 62 -1.29 7.84 3.96
CA PHE A 62 -0.72 7.02 2.89
C PHE A 62 -1.78 6.75 1.82
N ARG A 63 -1.51 7.16 0.58
CA ARG A 63 -2.38 6.96 -0.58
C ARG A 63 -1.83 5.87 -1.48
N VAL A 64 -2.71 4.99 -1.94
CA VAL A 64 -2.40 3.88 -2.84
C VAL A 64 -2.93 4.20 -4.22
N THR A 65 -2.06 4.14 -5.22
CA THR A 65 -2.47 4.16 -6.62
C THR A 65 -2.07 2.85 -7.30
N VAL A 66 -2.94 2.32 -8.15
CA VAL A 66 -2.68 1.12 -8.96
C VAL A 66 -2.64 1.53 -10.42
N ASP A 67 -1.51 1.34 -11.09
CA ASP A 67 -1.29 1.75 -12.49
C ASP A 67 -1.66 3.23 -12.76
N GLY A 68 -1.47 4.09 -11.75
CA GLY A 68 -1.80 5.52 -11.80
C GLY A 68 -3.24 5.88 -11.43
N LEU A 69 -4.11 4.92 -11.16
CA LEU A 69 -5.48 5.14 -10.66
C LEU A 69 -5.49 5.22 -9.13
N ASP A 70 -6.17 6.22 -8.56
CA ASP A 70 -6.31 6.36 -7.10
C ASP A 70 -7.26 5.28 -6.55
N CYS A 71 -6.69 4.31 -5.83
CA CYS A 71 -7.45 3.25 -5.18
C CYS A 71 -7.87 3.63 -3.77
N GLY A 72 -7.27 4.65 -3.15
CA GLY A 72 -7.69 5.13 -1.83
C GLY A 72 -6.57 5.28 -0.81
N GLU A 73 -6.89 5.03 0.45
CA GLU A 73 -5.99 5.21 1.59
C GLU A 73 -5.49 3.87 2.11
N LEU A 74 -4.17 3.73 2.28
CA LEU A 74 -3.59 2.57 2.94
C LEU A 74 -3.93 2.59 4.43
N ARG A 75 -4.59 1.54 4.90
CA ARG A 75 -5.01 1.39 6.30
C ARG A 75 -4.08 0.52 7.12
N SER A 76 -3.52 -0.51 6.50
CA SER A 76 -2.62 -1.45 7.17
C SER A 76 -1.80 -2.22 6.14
N ILE A 77 -0.70 -2.78 6.61
CA ILE A 77 0.09 -3.78 5.89
C ILE A 77 0.18 -5.00 6.81
N VAL A 78 -0.07 -6.17 6.25
CA VAL A 78 0.06 -7.46 6.95
C VAL A 78 1.18 -8.25 6.27
N ARG A 79 2.04 -8.90 7.07
CA ARG A 79 3.19 -9.69 6.63
C ARG A 79 2.96 -11.16 6.95
#